data_AF-A0A3M2DMV5-F1
#
_entry.id   AF-A0A3M2DMV5-F1
#
_cell.length_a   1.000
_cell.length_b   1.000
_cell.length_c   1.000
_cell.angle_alpha   90.00
_cell.angle_beta   90.00
_cell.angle_gamma   90.00
#
_symmetry.space_group_name_H-M   'P 1'
#
loop_
_entity.id
_entity.type
_entity.pdbx_description
1 polymer ?
#
loop_
_entity_poly.entity_id
_entity_poly.type
_entity_poly.pdbx_seq_one_letter_code
_entity_poly.pdbx_strand_id
1 'polypeptide(L)'
;NVTDNKVSDHPGEVFLGVVDADQTPITSGSGYASTTTQIRDAVFGKNEASTDTFSDDKDYTHPEQPQSGVILPKLGVKMTVMQEAADSSSATVQISQQPLALTADFTWRANFRTITFNQNVAGGQGSLTYQWDFGDGATGTGATVTHTYAASGSYTVTLTVTDANNETSSKSYNVEVAEPLAADFTVTVNGPSVTVTDASTGGTNLSYQWDFGDGTAAETGSPVTHTYTASGDYTITLTVTSEDQQQDAVSKTVTVSVPPNARFDYSVSDLTVTFTNRTTAGDGEISYTWDFGDGQTSTDVSPVHTYSAAGTYTVTLTATDAKGQTDTYSRSVTVNAPSSGGNGGSTGGGGGGGALWLFAFVPLVRRKLSSQRN
;
A
#
# COMPACT_ATOMS: atom_id res chain seq x y z
N ASN A 1 35.83 7.06 -43.21
CA ASN A 1 36.75 6.74 -42.09
C ASN A 1 36.25 7.29 -40.76
N VAL A 2 35.06 6.84 -40.37
CA VAL A 2 34.69 6.70 -38.95
C VAL A 2 34.17 5.27 -38.88
N THR A 3 34.83 4.42 -38.10
CA THR A 3 34.70 2.95 -38.10
C THR A 3 33.81 2.45 -36.97
N ASP A 4 32.71 3.13 -36.66
CA ASP A 4 31.81 2.68 -35.60
C ASP A 4 30.34 2.85 -35.97
N ASN A 5 29.87 1.98 -36.87
CA ASN A 5 28.44 1.69 -36.99
C ASN A 5 28.01 0.87 -35.75
N LYS A 6 27.95 1.50 -34.57
CA LYS A 6 27.48 0.89 -33.33
C LYS A 6 25.96 0.84 -33.36
N VAL A 7 25.45 -0.21 -33.99
CA VAL A 7 24.01 -0.47 -34.14
C VAL A 7 23.28 -0.49 -32.78
N SER A 8 23.99 -0.80 -31.67
CA SER A 8 23.47 -0.74 -30.30
C SER A 8 23.12 0.68 -29.81
N ASP A 9 23.77 1.71 -30.37
CA ASP A 9 23.66 3.10 -29.93
C ASP A 9 22.58 3.85 -30.74
N HIS A 10 22.08 3.22 -31.80
CA HIS A 10 20.99 3.71 -32.66
C HIS A 10 19.88 2.65 -32.82
N PRO A 11 19.21 2.21 -31.74
CA PRO A 11 18.10 1.27 -31.83
C PRO A 11 16.88 1.96 -32.47
N GLY A 12 16.85 1.93 -33.80
CA GLY A 12 15.64 2.10 -34.60
C GLY A 12 15.39 3.44 -35.29
N GLU A 13 16.31 3.96 -36.12
CA GLU A 13 15.97 5.02 -37.12
C GLU A 13 16.87 5.01 -38.37
N VAL A 14 17.16 3.86 -38.99
CA VAL A 14 17.84 3.85 -40.31
C VAL A 14 17.11 2.93 -41.29
N PHE A 15 16.55 3.56 -42.31
CA PHE A 15 16.05 2.93 -43.53
C PHE A 15 17.24 2.42 -44.34
N LEU A 16 17.56 1.13 -44.23
CA LEU A 16 18.51 0.43 -45.10
C LEU A 16 17.71 -0.30 -46.18
N GLY A 17 17.36 0.41 -47.26
CA GLY A 17 16.99 -0.25 -48.51
C GLY A 17 18.28 -0.56 -49.26
N VAL A 18 18.65 -1.83 -49.35
CA VAL A 18 19.64 -2.29 -50.33
C VAL A 18 18.84 -2.59 -51.58
N VAL A 19 18.93 -1.71 -52.58
CA VAL A 19 18.65 -2.12 -53.96
C VAL A 19 19.91 -2.87 -54.36
N ASP A 20 19.84 -4.20 -54.39
CA ASP A 20 20.92 -4.98 -54.98
C ASP A 20 21.02 -4.55 -56.45
N ALA A 21 22.23 -4.19 -56.83
CA ALA A 21 22.54 -3.91 -58.22
C ALA A 21 23.11 -5.20 -58.76
N ASP A 22 22.25 -6.04 -59.35
CA ASP A 22 22.61 -7.36 -59.88
C ASP A 22 24.00 -7.33 -60.51
N GLN A 23 24.92 -8.12 -59.97
CA GLN A 23 26.27 -8.18 -60.52
C GLN A 23 26.21 -8.91 -61.85
N THR A 24 26.15 -8.19 -62.98
CA THR A 24 26.71 -8.73 -64.20
C THR A 24 28.22 -8.89 -63.95
N PRO A 25 28.78 -10.12 -63.96
CA PRO A 25 30.20 -10.30 -63.70
C PRO A 25 30.99 -9.57 -64.79
N ILE A 26 31.93 -8.70 -64.40
CA ILE A 26 32.82 -8.05 -65.38
C ILE A 26 33.66 -9.15 -66.03
N THR A 27 33.38 -9.52 -67.27
CA THR A 27 34.16 -10.50 -68.03
C THR A 27 35.23 -9.80 -68.86
N SER A 28 36.48 -10.28 -68.81
CA SER A 28 37.52 -9.89 -69.76
C SER A 28 37.93 -11.11 -70.58
N GLY A 29 37.36 -11.25 -71.77
CA GLY A 29 37.54 -12.46 -72.59
C GLY A 29 36.76 -13.65 -72.02
N SER A 30 37.30 -14.87 -72.12
CA SER A 30 36.63 -16.11 -71.72
C SER A 30 36.68 -16.41 -70.21
N GLY A 31 36.81 -15.40 -69.36
CA GLY A 31 36.87 -15.56 -67.91
C GLY A 31 36.51 -14.29 -67.13
N TYR A 32 36.15 -14.47 -65.85
CA TYR A 32 35.83 -13.42 -64.89
C TYR A 32 37.05 -12.52 -64.64
N ALA A 33 36.90 -11.20 -64.77
CA ALA A 33 37.95 -10.25 -64.46
C ALA A 33 38.02 -10.06 -62.94
N SER A 34 39.20 -10.23 -62.34
CA SER A 34 39.43 -9.78 -60.96
C SER A 34 39.70 -8.29 -60.97
N THR A 35 38.88 -7.52 -60.27
CA THR A 35 39.18 -6.13 -59.93
C THR A 35 39.55 -6.06 -58.45
N THR A 36 40.38 -5.10 -58.07
CA THR A 36 40.78 -4.85 -56.68
C THR A 36 39.63 -4.34 -55.80
N THR A 37 38.45 -4.10 -56.37
CA THR A 37 37.26 -3.63 -55.67
C THR A 37 36.08 -4.55 -56.00
N GLN A 38 35.94 -5.63 -55.23
CA GLN A 38 34.65 -6.28 -55.09
C GLN A 38 33.81 -5.42 -54.14
N ILE A 39 32.65 -4.95 -54.59
CA ILE A 39 31.62 -4.48 -53.67
C ILE A 39 31.13 -5.73 -52.95
N ARG A 40 31.56 -5.91 -51.70
CA ARG A 40 31.00 -6.93 -50.82
C ARG A 40 29.63 -6.44 -50.41
N ASP A 41 28.63 -7.22 -50.79
CA ASP A 41 27.23 -7.08 -50.43
C ASP A 41 27.04 -6.96 -48.91
N ALA A 42 25.98 -6.24 -48.51
CA ALA A 42 25.57 -6.07 -47.12
C ALA A 42 24.83 -7.34 -46.66
N VAL A 43 25.59 -8.40 -46.40
CA VAL A 43 25.07 -9.68 -45.92
C VAL A 43 24.37 -9.54 -44.55
N PHE A 44 23.10 -9.92 -44.47
CA PHE A 44 22.42 -10.27 -43.22
C PHE A 44 21.99 -11.75 -43.22
N GLY A 45 22.96 -12.66 -43.32
CA GLY A 45 22.78 -14.09 -43.09
C GLY A 45 23.39 -14.52 -41.75
N LYS A 46 22.62 -15.23 -40.91
CA LYS A 46 23.15 -15.86 -39.69
C LYS A 46 24.21 -16.88 -40.12
N ASN A 47 25.42 -16.69 -39.63
CA ASN A 47 26.60 -17.47 -39.96
C ASN A 47 26.43 -18.94 -39.50
N GLU A 48 25.96 -19.82 -40.37
CA GLU A 48 26.07 -21.27 -40.20
C GLU A 48 27.19 -21.73 -41.12
N ALA A 49 28.26 -22.24 -40.52
CA ALA A 49 29.45 -22.71 -41.22
C ALA A 49 29.15 -24.02 -41.98
N SER A 50 28.54 -23.93 -43.16
CA SER A 50 28.46 -25.05 -44.10
C SER A 50 28.70 -24.59 -45.53
N THR A 51 29.49 -25.35 -46.27
CA THR A 51 29.94 -25.14 -47.65
C THR A 51 28.83 -25.32 -48.71
N ASP A 52 27.58 -25.02 -48.37
CA ASP A 52 26.52 -25.01 -49.38
C ASP A 52 26.66 -23.75 -50.23
N THR A 53 26.81 -23.98 -51.54
CA THR A 53 26.72 -22.94 -52.56
C THR A 53 25.44 -22.14 -52.37
N PHE A 54 25.57 -20.81 -52.44
CA PHE A 54 24.49 -19.84 -52.43
C PHE A 54 23.29 -20.35 -53.26
N SER A 55 22.13 -20.47 -52.62
CA SER A 55 20.87 -20.94 -53.20
C SER A 55 19.94 -19.74 -53.31
N ASP A 56 19.77 -19.22 -54.52
CA ASP A 56 18.91 -18.07 -54.86
C ASP A 56 17.44 -18.29 -54.47
N ASP A 57 16.99 -19.53 -54.47
CA ASP A 57 15.68 -20.00 -54.03
C ASP A 57 15.40 -19.81 -52.52
N LYS A 58 16.41 -19.40 -51.72
CA LYS A 58 16.25 -18.99 -50.31
C LYS A 58 16.56 -17.52 -50.05
N ASP A 59 16.86 -16.76 -51.10
CA ASP A 59 17.07 -15.32 -51.02
C ASP A 59 15.73 -14.59 -51.18
N TYR A 60 15.21 -14.06 -50.08
CA TYR A 60 13.96 -13.29 -50.07
C TYR A 60 14.08 -11.94 -50.79
N THR A 61 15.27 -11.58 -51.27
CA THR A 61 15.53 -10.39 -52.07
C THR A 61 15.58 -10.68 -53.58
N HIS A 62 15.57 -11.96 -54.00
CA HIS A 62 15.61 -12.37 -55.41
C HIS A 62 14.32 -11.97 -56.17
N PRO A 63 14.41 -11.39 -57.38
CA PRO A 63 13.27 -10.81 -58.11
C PRO A 63 12.18 -11.81 -58.53
N GLU A 64 12.50 -13.11 -58.61
CA GLU A 64 11.52 -14.16 -58.90
C GLU A 64 10.64 -14.55 -57.69
N GLN A 65 10.94 -14.03 -56.49
CA GLN A 65 10.08 -14.15 -55.32
C GLN A 65 9.03 -13.03 -55.35
N PRO A 66 7.72 -13.32 -55.47
CA PRO A 66 6.66 -12.32 -55.67
C PRO A 66 6.39 -11.39 -54.46
N GLN A 67 7.27 -11.36 -53.47
CA GLN A 67 7.17 -10.56 -52.25
C GLN A 67 8.33 -9.57 -52.06
N SER A 68 9.12 -9.26 -53.11
CA SER A 68 10.18 -8.26 -53.00
C SER A 68 9.58 -6.86 -52.80
N GLY A 69 9.67 -6.39 -51.55
CA GLY A 69 9.16 -5.11 -51.08
C GLY A 69 9.31 -5.03 -49.56
N VAL A 70 10.26 -4.22 -49.07
CA VAL A 70 10.40 -3.97 -47.63
C VAL A 70 9.24 -3.09 -47.17
N ILE A 71 8.20 -3.69 -46.61
CA ILE A 71 7.17 -2.96 -45.88
C ILE A 71 7.70 -2.70 -44.48
N LEU A 72 7.81 -1.43 -44.07
CA LEU A 72 8.03 -1.03 -42.67
C LEU A 72 6.69 -0.62 -42.06
N PRO A 73 5.78 -1.56 -41.71
CA PRO A 73 4.40 -1.26 -41.39
C PRO A 73 4.24 -0.33 -40.18
N LYS A 74 5.25 -0.26 -39.28
CA LYS A 74 5.22 0.63 -38.11
C LYS A 74 5.39 2.12 -38.43
N LEU A 75 5.99 2.48 -39.57
CA LEU A 75 6.24 3.88 -39.95
C LEU A 75 5.35 4.35 -41.10
N GLY A 76 4.49 3.49 -41.64
CA GLY A 76 3.68 3.81 -42.81
C GLY A 76 4.51 4.05 -44.08
N VAL A 77 5.81 3.73 -44.10
CA VAL A 77 6.65 3.97 -45.29
C VAL A 77 6.60 2.75 -46.21
N LYS A 78 6.21 2.97 -47.46
CA LYS A 78 6.24 2.00 -48.55
C LYS A 78 7.21 2.48 -49.63
N MET A 79 8.22 1.65 -49.91
CA MET A 79 9.13 1.83 -51.04
C MET A 79 8.67 0.99 -52.22
N THR A 80 8.71 1.53 -53.43
CA THR A 80 8.36 0.82 -54.67
C THR A 80 9.43 1.09 -55.71
N VAL A 81 9.98 0.05 -56.32
CA VAL A 81 10.92 0.17 -57.44
C VAL A 81 10.12 0.55 -58.68
N MET A 82 10.44 1.70 -59.28
CA MET A 82 9.69 2.27 -60.42
C MET A 82 10.32 1.88 -61.75
N GLN A 83 11.64 1.83 -61.78
CA GLN A 83 12.43 1.49 -62.94
C GLN A 83 13.80 1.00 -62.49
N GLU A 84 14.31 0.01 -63.20
CA GLU A 84 15.63 -0.57 -62.97
C GLU A 84 16.41 -0.55 -64.28
N ALA A 85 17.70 -0.24 -64.22
CA ALA A 85 18.59 -0.31 -65.37
C ALA A 85 18.78 -1.78 -65.79
N ALA A 86 18.92 -2.04 -67.09
CA ALA A 86 19.05 -3.42 -67.60
C ALA A 86 20.34 -4.13 -67.16
N ASP A 87 21.34 -3.38 -66.68
CA ASP A 87 22.57 -3.88 -66.08
C ASP A 87 22.54 -3.85 -64.55
N SER A 88 21.37 -3.54 -63.98
CA SER A 88 21.04 -3.42 -62.56
C SER A 88 21.91 -2.42 -61.79
N SER A 89 22.73 -1.63 -62.49
CA SER A 89 23.62 -0.64 -61.87
C SER A 89 22.90 0.49 -61.12
N SER A 90 21.59 0.67 -61.39
CA SER A 90 20.77 1.68 -60.74
C SER A 90 19.28 1.34 -60.79
N ALA A 91 18.56 1.75 -59.75
CA ALA A 91 17.09 1.77 -59.74
C ALA A 91 16.56 3.14 -59.31
N THR A 92 15.43 3.54 -59.89
CA THR A 92 14.64 4.66 -59.38
C THR A 92 13.55 4.13 -58.47
N VAL A 93 13.49 4.66 -57.25
CA VAL A 93 12.59 4.19 -56.20
C VAL A 93 11.63 5.30 -55.81
N GLN A 94 10.36 4.97 -55.67
CA GLN A 94 9.36 5.85 -55.09
C GLN A 94 9.22 5.52 -53.61
N ILE A 95 9.46 6.49 -52.74
CA ILE A 95 9.11 6.41 -51.32
C ILE A 95 7.76 7.08 -51.16
N SER A 96 6.79 6.31 -50.70
CA SER A 96 5.47 6.80 -50.32
C SER A 96 5.28 6.62 -48.82
N GLN A 97 4.69 7.60 -48.15
CA GLN A 97 4.07 7.37 -46.85
C GLN A 97 2.63 6.95 -47.11
N GLN A 98 2.34 5.68 -46.87
CA GLN A 98 0.99 5.24 -46.67
C GLN A 98 0.54 5.70 -45.28
N PRO A 99 -0.61 6.39 -45.17
CA PRO A 99 -1.23 6.69 -43.89
C PRO A 99 -1.29 5.43 -43.03
N LEU A 100 -0.85 5.52 -41.77
CA LEU A 100 -1.14 4.46 -40.81
C LEU A 100 -2.66 4.33 -40.71
N ALA A 101 -3.16 3.10 -40.77
CA ALA A 101 -4.59 2.83 -40.65
C ALA A 101 -5.14 3.47 -39.38
N LEU A 102 -6.31 4.11 -39.48
CA LEU A 102 -6.95 4.73 -38.33
C LEU A 102 -7.41 3.65 -37.34
N THR A 103 -6.91 3.70 -36.11
CA THR A 103 -7.29 2.77 -35.03
C THR A 103 -7.89 3.54 -33.86
N ALA A 104 -9.18 3.33 -33.61
CA ALA A 104 -9.83 3.82 -32.40
C ALA A 104 -9.47 2.93 -31.20
N ASP A 105 -9.14 3.57 -30.09
CA ASP A 105 -9.09 2.97 -28.77
C ASP A 105 -9.32 4.06 -27.72
N PHE A 106 -9.59 3.68 -26.48
CA PHE A 106 -9.75 4.65 -25.41
C PHE A 106 -9.51 4.06 -24.02
N THR A 107 -9.31 4.96 -23.07
CA THR A 107 -9.24 4.67 -21.63
C THR A 107 -10.28 5.48 -20.89
N TRP A 108 -10.64 5.06 -19.68
CA TRP A 108 -11.55 5.81 -18.82
C TRP A 108 -11.12 5.80 -17.36
N ARG A 109 -11.61 6.79 -16.62
CA ARG A 109 -11.50 6.87 -15.16
C ARG A 109 -12.87 7.13 -14.58
N ALA A 110 -13.27 6.32 -13.61
CA ALA A 110 -14.52 6.47 -12.89
C ALA A 110 -14.34 7.39 -11.67
N ASN A 111 -15.31 8.27 -11.48
CA ASN A 111 -15.56 9.00 -10.24
C ASN A 111 -17.05 8.84 -9.94
N PHE A 112 -17.37 7.73 -9.29
CA PHE A 112 -18.73 7.20 -9.16
C PHE A 112 -19.45 7.14 -10.52
N ARG A 113 -20.59 7.83 -10.62
CA ARG A 113 -21.42 7.91 -11.84
C ARG A 113 -20.82 8.79 -12.92
N THR A 114 -19.80 9.58 -12.61
CA THR A 114 -19.14 10.45 -13.59
C THR A 114 -17.90 9.79 -14.14
N ILE A 115 -17.93 9.43 -15.42
CA ILE A 115 -16.84 8.76 -16.10
C ILE A 115 -16.15 9.76 -17.04
N THR A 116 -14.83 9.85 -16.94
CA THR A 116 -14.01 10.61 -17.89
C THR A 116 -13.39 9.67 -18.90
N PHE A 117 -13.69 9.88 -20.18
CA PHE A 117 -13.17 9.11 -21.31
C PHE A 117 -12.06 9.88 -22.01
N ASN A 118 -10.99 9.18 -22.38
CA ASN A 118 -9.86 9.73 -23.12
C ASN A 118 -9.55 8.85 -24.32
N GLN A 119 -9.56 9.45 -25.51
CA GLN A 119 -9.16 8.77 -26.73
C GLN A 119 -7.70 8.29 -26.67
N ASN A 120 -7.42 7.13 -27.26
CA ASN A 120 -6.10 6.54 -27.45
C ASN A 120 -5.94 6.08 -28.90
N VAL A 121 -6.06 7.02 -29.84
CA VAL A 121 -6.11 6.75 -31.28
C VAL A 121 -4.71 6.73 -31.89
N ALA A 122 -4.51 5.88 -32.90
CA ALA A 122 -3.33 5.93 -33.76
C ALA A 122 -3.72 6.00 -35.25
N GLY A 123 -2.82 6.52 -36.08
CA GLY A 123 -3.01 6.65 -37.51
C GLY A 123 -4.05 7.69 -37.95
N GLY A 124 -4.58 7.52 -39.15
CA GLY A 124 -5.47 8.47 -39.82
C GLY A 124 -4.76 9.62 -40.53
N GLN A 125 -5.52 10.42 -41.27
CA GLN A 125 -5.03 11.58 -42.00
C GLN A 125 -5.70 12.89 -41.58
N GLY A 126 -4.89 13.94 -41.44
CA GLY A 126 -5.38 15.28 -41.14
C GLY A 126 -6.00 15.41 -39.75
N SER A 127 -6.97 16.31 -39.60
CA SER A 127 -7.68 16.53 -38.35
C SER A 127 -8.66 15.39 -38.06
N LEU A 128 -8.61 14.86 -36.83
CA LEU A 128 -9.51 13.83 -36.37
C LEU A 128 -10.73 14.44 -35.67
N THR A 129 -11.89 13.83 -35.87
CA THR A 129 -13.12 14.12 -35.13
C THR A 129 -13.51 12.90 -34.30
N TYR A 130 -14.08 13.14 -33.13
CA TYR A 130 -14.38 12.12 -32.13
C TYR A 130 -15.86 12.20 -31.76
N GLN A 131 -16.56 11.08 -31.86
CA GLN A 131 -17.94 10.92 -31.46
C GLN A 131 -18.08 9.76 -30.49
N TRP A 132 -18.78 10.00 -29.39
CA TRP A 132 -19.00 9.06 -28.32
C TRP A 132 -20.49 8.68 -28.26
N ASP A 133 -20.76 7.39 -28.13
CA ASP A 133 -22.02 6.85 -27.66
C ASP A 133 -21.79 6.24 -26.27
N PHE A 134 -22.50 6.73 -25.27
CA PHE A 134 -22.31 6.29 -23.89
C PHE A 134 -23.15 5.03 -23.55
N GLY A 135 -23.95 4.53 -24.48
CA GLY A 135 -24.75 3.31 -24.28
C GLY A 135 -26.02 3.51 -23.46
N ASP A 136 -26.31 4.73 -23.01
CA ASP A 136 -27.54 5.13 -22.31
C ASP A 136 -28.44 6.05 -23.17
N GLY A 137 -28.11 6.20 -24.46
CA GLY A 137 -28.79 7.08 -25.41
C GLY A 137 -28.23 8.50 -25.46
N ALA A 138 -27.32 8.88 -24.55
CA ALA A 138 -26.58 10.12 -24.66
C ALA A 138 -25.34 9.96 -25.57
N THR A 139 -24.94 11.08 -26.19
CA THR A 139 -23.75 11.14 -27.05
C THR A 139 -22.86 12.31 -26.67
N GLY A 140 -21.59 12.25 -27.08
CA GLY A 140 -20.59 13.29 -26.81
C GLY A 140 -19.61 13.49 -27.96
N THR A 141 -18.83 14.56 -27.90
CA THR A 141 -17.80 14.89 -28.88
C THR A 141 -16.53 15.41 -28.24
N GLY A 142 -15.40 15.24 -28.90
CA GLY A 142 -14.09 15.71 -28.45
C GLY A 142 -13.16 14.59 -28.00
N ALA A 143 -11.86 14.90 -27.94
CA ALA A 143 -10.81 13.92 -27.62
C ALA A 143 -10.89 13.40 -26.16
N THR A 144 -11.36 14.26 -25.26
CA THR A 144 -11.67 13.94 -23.86
C THR A 144 -13.09 14.41 -23.59
N VAL A 145 -13.90 13.55 -22.96
CA VAL A 145 -15.28 13.87 -22.59
C VAL A 145 -15.62 13.28 -21.23
N THR A 146 -16.50 13.96 -20.50
CA THR A 146 -17.06 13.48 -19.24
C THR A 146 -18.54 13.20 -19.43
N HIS A 147 -19.01 12.07 -18.90
CA HIS A 147 -20.44 11.74 -18.87
C HIS A 147 -20.87 11.26 -17.48
N THR A 148 -22.08 11.63 -17.06
CA THR A 148 -22.64 11.24 -15.77
C THR A 148 -23.87 10.37 -15.98
N TYR A 149 -23.78 9.10 -15.57
CA TYR A 149 -24.87 8.14 -15.70
C TYR A 149 -25.93 8.30 -14.61
N ALA A 150 -27.21 8.14 -14.97
CA ALA A 150 -28.32 8.26 -14.03
C ALA A 150 -28.47 7.04 -13.10
N ALA A 151 -28.07 5.86 -13.57
CA ALA A 151 -28.16 4.60 -12.85
C ALA A 151 -26.84 3.83 -12.92
N SER A 152 -26.61 2.98 -11.93
CA SER A 152 -25.60 1.93 -11.97
C SER A 152 -25.91 0.91 -13.06
N GLY A 153 -24.89 0.17 -13.50
CA GLY A 153 -25.03 -0.86 -14.53
C GLY A 153 -23.82 -0.96 -15.44
N SER A 154 -23.90 -1.86 -16.42
CA SER A 154 -22.90 -2.00 -17.47
C SER A 154 -23.39 -1.33 -18.74
N TYR A 155 -22.62 -0.36 -19.24
CA TYR A 155 -22.92 0.40 -20.44
C TYR A 155 -21.89 0.11 -21.52
N THR A 156 -22.35 -0.23 -22.74
CA THR A 156 -21.45 -0.39 -23.88
C THR A 156 -21.13 0.99 -24.45
N VAL A 157 -19.94 1.49 -24.14
CA VAL A 157 -19.46 2.79 -24.62
C VAL A 157 -18.70 2.60 -25.91
N THR A 158 -19.03 3.38 -26.93
CA THR A 158 -18.40 3.33 -28.25
C THR A 158 -17.74 4.67 -28.57
N LEU A 159 -16.46 4.63 -28.94
CA LEU A 159 -15.77 5.74 -29.59
C LEU A 159 -15.73 5.48 -31.09
N THR A 160 -16.25 6.43 -31.88
CA THR A 160 -16.06 6.51 -33.32
C THR A 160 -15.17 7.70 -33.66
N VAL A 161 -14.10 7.42 -34.40
CA VAL A 161 -13.13 8.43 -34.86
C VAL A 161 -13.22 8.53 -36.36
N THR A 162 -13.27 9.75 -36.88
CA THR A 162 -13.28 10.02 -38.32
C THR A 162 -12.15 10.96 -38.68
N ASP A 163 -11.37 10.60 -39.70
CA ASP A 163 -10.27 11.43 -40.21
C ASP A 163 -10.73 12.40 -41.31
N ALA A 164 -9.82 13.22 -41.84
CA ALA A 164 -10.15 14.23 -42.85
C ALA A 164 -10.58 13.66 -44.21
N ASN A 165 -10.28 12.38 -44.47
CA ASN A 165 -10.68 11.67 -45.67
C ASN A 165 -12.00 10.89 -45.51
N ASN A 166 -12.67 11.05 -44.36
CA ASN A 166 -13.85 10.29 -43.93
C ASN A 166 -13.58 8.81 -43.69
N GLU A 167 -12.34 8.41 -43.43
CA GLU A 167 -12.05 7.07 -42.91
C GLU A 167 -12.48 7.01 -41.45
N THR A 168 -13.19 5.94 -41.08
CA THR A 168 -13.74 5.76 -39.73
C THR A 168 -13.17 4.54 -39.05
N SER A 169 -12.87 4.66 -37.76
CA SER A 169 -12.52 3.54 -36.89
C SER A 169 -13.38 3.60 -35.64
N SER A 170 -13.75 2.45 -35.09
CA SER A 170 -14.58 2.40 -33.88
C SER A 170 -14.12 1.32 -32.91
N LYS A 171 -14.26 1.62 -31.62
CA LYS A 171 -13.94 0.72 -30.53
C LYS A 171 -15.02 0.81 -29.47
N SER A 172 -15.35 -0.33 -28.87
CA SER A 172 -16.30 -0.38 -27.76
C SER A 172 -15.72 -1.12 -26.55
N TYR A 173 -16.09 -0.66 -25.36
CA TYR A 173 -15.85 -1.35 -24.09
C TYR A 173 -17.13 -1.35 -23.25
N ASN A 174 -17.30 -2.39 -22.43
CA ASN A 174 -18.32 -2.37 -21.38
C ASN A 174 -17.74 -1.63 -20.18
N VAL A 175 -18.38 -0.52 -19.82
CA VAL A 175 -18.00 0.34 -18.72
C VAL A 175 -18.98 0.10 -17.57
N GLU A 176 -18.48 -0.36 -16.44
CA GLU A 176 -19.28 -0.57 -15.25
C GLU A 176 -19.40 0.73 -14.45
N VAL A 177 -20.64 1.12 -14.18
CA VAL A 177 -21.01 2.22 -13.28
C VAL A 177 -21.45 1.59 -11.96
N ALA A 178 -20.71 1.88 -10.90
CA ALA A 178 -20.91 1.25 -9.60
C ALA A 178 -22.25 1.63 -8.95
N GLU A 179 -22.76 0.71 -8.13
CA GLU A 179 -23.85 0.99 -7.19
C GLU A 179 -23.42 2.06 -6.17
N PRO A 180 -24.37 2.88 -5.66
CA PRO A 180 -24.09 3.79 -4.55
C PRO A 180 -23.53 3.04 -3.34
N LEU A 181 -22.40 3.53 -2.81
CA LEU A 181 -21.83 3.05 -1.57
C LEU A 181 -22.77 3.38 -0.40
N ALA A 182 -23.08 2.37 0.41
CA ALA A 182 -23.82 2.50 1.65
C ALA A 182 -23.04 1.79 2.77
N ALA A 183 -22.48 2.58 3.68
CA ALA A 183 -21.66 2.08 4.77
C ALA A 183 -22.52 1.40 5.85
N ASP A 184 -22.12 0.21 6.28
CA ASP A 184 -22.70 -0.47 7.45
C ASP A 184 -21.65 -1.37 8.10
N PHE A 185 -21.87 -1.76 9.36
CA PHE A 185 -21.02 -2.72 10.04
C PHE A 185 -21.74 -3.47 11.15
N THR A 186 -21.23 -4.63 11.51
CA THR A 186 -21.64 -5.36 12.72
C THR A 186 -20.64 -5.13 13.84
N VAL A 187 -21.11 -5.14 15.08
CA VAL A 187 -20.27 -4.97 16.28
C VAL A 187 -20.59 -6.05 17.30
N THR A 188 -19.54 -6.64 17.87
CA THR A 188 -19.61 -7.57 19.00
C THR A 188 -18.83 -6.98 20.16
N VAL A 189 -19.44 -6.93 21.35
CA VAL A 189 -18.83 -6.42 22.57
C VAL A 189 -18.52 -7.58 23.52
N ASN A 190 -17.30 -7.63 24.04
CA ASN A 190 -16.86 -8.64 25.01
C ASN A 190 -15.99 -7.98 26.10
N GLY A 191 -16.61 -7.63 27.22
CA GLY A 191 -15.95 -6.89 28.31
C GLY A 191 -15.35 -5.57 27.80
N PRO A 192 -14.03 -5.34 27.94
CA PRO A 192 -13.38 -4.12 27.47
C PRO A 192 -13.13 -4.09 25.95
N SER A 193 -13.30 -5.20 25.25
CA SER A 193 -12.95 -5.32 23.83
C SER A 193 -14.18 -5.30 22.93
N VAL A 194 -14.06 -4.63 21.79
CA VAL A 194 -15.06 -4.62 20.71
C VAL A 194 -14.44 -5.14 19.43
N THR A 195 -15.18 -5.98 18.71
CA THR A 195 -14.81 -6.43 17.38
C THR A 195 -15.83 -5.90 16.39
N VAL A 196 -15.35 -5.21 15.36
CA VAL A 196 -16.16 -4.65 14.28
C VAL A 196 -15.88 -5.38 12.97
N THR A 197 -16.92 -5.56 12.15
CA THR A 197 -16.82 -6.19 10.84
C THR A 197 -17.69 -5.42 9.86
N ASP A 198 -17.08 -4.98 8.77
CA ASP A 198 -17.76 -4.31 7.65
C ASP A 198 -18.96 -5.13 7.15
N ALA A 199 -20.05 -4.43 6.88
CA ALA A 199 -21.27 -4.94 6.28
C ALA A 199 -21.78 -3.99 5.17
N SER A 200 -20.90 -3.14 4.66
CA SER A 200 -21.23 -2.14 3.65
C SER A 200 -21.66 -2.78 2.34
N THR A 201 -22.47 -2.05 1.56
CA THR A 201 -22.97 -2.49 0.26
C THR A 201 -22.67 -1.45 -0.81
N GLY A 202 -22.61 -1.88 -2.07
CA GLY A 202 -22.25 -1.01 -3.19
C GLY A 202 -20.77 -0.61 -3.22
N GLY A 203 -20.42 0.33 -4.09
CA GLY A 203 -19.04 0.71 -4.36
C GLY A 203 -18.20 -0.41 -4.99
N THR A 204 -16.95 -0.08 -5.34
CA THR A 204 -15.96 -1.04 -5.83
C THR A 204 -14.70 -0.96 -4.97
N ASN A 205 -14.12 -2.11 -4.63
CA ASN A 205 -12.83 -2.23 -3.94
C ASN A 205 -12.68 -1.27 -2.74
N LEU A 206 -13.30 -1.64 -1.62
CA LEU A 206 -13.48 -0.77 -0.46
C LEU A 206 -12.24 -0.71 0.44
N SER A 207 -12.00 0.47 0.99
CA SER A 207 -11.05 0.74 2.06
C SER A 207 -11.78 1.28 3.28
N TYR A 208 -11.26 0.97 4.48
CA TYR A 208 -11.95 1.21 5.75
C TYR A 208 -11.10 2.04 6.70
N GLN A 209 -11.73 2.99 7.38
CA GLN A 209 -11.16 3.74 8.48
C GLN A 209 -12.13 3.73 9.66
N TRP A 210 -11.67 3.29 10.82
CA TRP A 210 -12.44 3.16 12.05
C TRP A 210 -12.00 4.20 13.08
N ASP A 211 -12.94 4.97 13.60
CA ASP A 211 -12.77 5.78 14.81
C ASP A 211 -13.58 5.14 15.94
N PHE A 212 -12.91 4.71 17.01
CA PHE A 212 -13.54 4.04 18.15
C PHE A 212 -14.13 5.01 19.19
N GLY A 213 -13.97 6.32 19.00
CA GLY A 213 -14.62 7.35 19.83
C GLY A 213 -13.98 7.59 21.20
N ASP A 214 -12.81 7.01 21.49
CA ASP A 214 -12.05 7.19 22.73
C ASP A 214 -10.84 8.13 22.58
N GLY A 215 -10.66 8.70 21.39
CA GLY A 215 -9.55 9.60 21.05
C GLY A 215 -8.25 8.87 20.68
N THR A 216 -8.25 7.55 20.55
CA THR A 216 -7.13 6.82 19.94
C THR A 216 -7.05 7.05 18.44
N ALA A 217 -5.93 6.66 17.83
CA ALA A 217 -5.73 6.81 16.39
C ALA A 217 -6.66 5.88 15.61
N ALA A 218 -7.13 6.34 14.46
CA ALA A 218 -8.00 5.55 13.61
C ALA A 218 -7.33 4.26 13.12
N GLU A 219 -8.10 3.18 13.06
CA GLU A 219 -7.64 1.85 12.62
C GLU A 219 -8.18 1.53 11.22
N THR A 220 -7.60 0.54 10.55
CA THR A 220 -7.96 0.16 9.17
C THR A 220 -8.13 -1.35 9.03
N GLY A 221 -8.83 -1.76 7.96
CA GLY A 221 -9.12 -3.18 7.68
C GLY A 221 -10.49 -3.63 8.17
N SER A 222 -10.80 -4.90 7.99
CA SER A 222 -12.04 -5.53 8.47
C SER A 222 -11.85 -7.07 8.46
N PRO A 223 -12.09 -7.79 9.58
CA PRO A 223 -12.52 -7.28 10.88
C PRO A 223 -11.38 -6.60 11.66
N VAL A 224 -11.75 -5.78 12.65
CA VAL A 224 -10.82 -5.07 13.56
C VAL A 224 -11.27 -5.29 15.01
N THR A 225 -10.32 -5.44 15.94
CA THR A 225 -10.61 -5.54 17.38
C THR A 225 -9.89 -4.44 18.15
N HIS A 226 -10.67 -3.68 18.92
CA HIS A 226 -10.19 -2.57 19.74
C HIS A 226 -10.50 -2.84 21.21
N THR A 227 -9.64 -2.36 22.13
CA THR A 227 -9.82 -2.57 23.58
C THR A 227 -9.76 -1.24 24.31
N TYR A 228 -10.86 -0.91 24.99
CA TYR A 228 -10.98 0.32 25.78
C TYR A 228 -10.35 0.16 27.16
N THR A 229 -9.81 1.25 27.67
CA THR A 229 -9.16 1.31 28.99
C THR A 229 -10.09 1.80 30.11
N ALA A 230 -11.25 2.36 29.74
CA ALA A 230 -12.25 2.87 30.66
C ALA A 230 -13.64 2.39 30.26
N SER A 231 -14.53 2.23 31.24
CA SER A 231 -15.94 1.95 31.01
C SER A 231 -16.64 3.19 30.47
N GLY A 232 -17.60 3.01 29.57
CA GLY A 232 -18.36 4.12 29.00
C GLY A 232 -19.14 3.75 27.75
N ASP A 233 -19.91 4.73 27.26
CA ASP A 233 -20.56 4.67 25.96
C ASP A 233 -19.66 5.30 24.90
N TYR A 234 -19.31 4.51 23.88
CA TYR A 234 -18.44 4.91 22.80
C TYR A 234 -19.19 4.90 21.48
N THR A 235 -19.00 5.94 20.67
CA THR A 235 -19.56 6.01 19.31
C THR A 235 -18.49 5.60 18.32
N ILE A 236 -18.65 4.39 17.77
CA ILE A 236 -17.75 3.86 16.75
C ILE A 236 -18.23 4.38 15.40
N THR A 237 -17.33 4.98 14.62
CA THR A 237 -17.60 5.48 13.26
C THR A 237 -16.76 4.72 12.25
N LEU A 238 -17.42 4.15 11.25
CA LEU A 238 -16.79 3.59 10.06
C LEU A 238 -16.89 4.61 8.93
N THR A 239 -15.75 4.98 8.34
CA THR A 239 -15.69 5.66 7.05
C THR A 239 -15.22 4.65 6.00
N VAL A 240 -16.02 4.46 4.95
CA VAL A 240 -15.68 3.58 3.82
C VAL A 240 -15.38 4.43 2.61
N THR A 241 -14.33 4.09 1.88
CA THR A 241 -13.97 4.75 0.61
C THR A 241 -13.74 3.70 -0.46
N SER A 242 -14.42 3.83 -1.60
CA SER A 242 -14.24 2.96 -2.76
C SER A 242 -13.16 3.47 -3.72
N GLU A 243 -12.70 2.60 -4.62
CA GLU A 243 -11.68 2.95 -5.63
C GLU A 243 -12.18 3.98 -6.65
N ASP A 244 -13.50 4.01 -6.91
CA ASP A 244 -14.15 5.04 -7.74
C ASP A 244 -14.49 6.31 -6.96
N GLN A 245 -13.84 6.53 -5.81
CA GLN A 245 -13.88 7.76 -5.00
C GLN A 245 -15.24 8.06 -4.33
N GLN A 246 -16.13 7.07 -4.22
CA GLN A 246 -17.28 7.19 -3.33
C GLN A 246 -16.81 7.13 -1.88
N GLN A 247 -17.46 7.91 -1.02
CA GLN A 247 -17.22 7.87 0.41
C GLN A 247 -18.56 7.92 1.12
N ASP A 248 -18.71 7.04 2.11
CA ASP A 248 -19.84 7.05 3.03
C ASP A 248 -19.38 6.73 4.45
N ALA A 249 -20.16 7.14 5.44
CA ALA A 249 -19.83 6.93 6.84
C ALA A 249 -21.07 6.60 7.68
N VAL A 250 -20.86 5.73 8.66
CA VAL A 250 -21.91 5.26 9.57
C VAL A 250 -21.36 5.16 10.99
N SER A 251 -22.20 5.45 11.98
CA SER A 251 -21.82 5.37 13.39
C SER A 251 -22.78 4.47 14.18
N LYS A 252 -22.23 3.70 15.13
CA LYS A 252 -23.01 2.93 16.12
C LYS A 252 -22.45 3.16 17.53
N THR A 253 -23.33 3.37 18.49
CA THR A 253 -22.95 3.50 19.90
C THR A 253 -22.91 2.13 20.56
N VAL A 254 -21.87 1.87 21.35
CA VAL A 254 -21.70 0.67 22.16
C VAL A 254 -21.38 1.05 23.59
N THR A 255 -21.90 0.29 24.55
CA THR A 255 -21.53 0.39 25.96
C THR A 255 -20.46 -0.64 26.26
N VAL A 256 -19.31 -0.17 26.76
CA VAL A 256 -18.17 -1.00 27.14
C VAL A 256 -17.99 -0.93 28.65
N SER A 257 -17.74 -2.09 29.25
CA SER A 257 -17.54 -2.21 30.70
C SER A 257 -16.17 -2.83 30.96
N VAL A 258 -15.34 -2.09 31.69
CA VAL A 258 -13.99 -2.51 32.08
C VAL A 258 -14.02 -2.87 33.55
N PRO A 259 -13.63 -4.11 33.93
CA PRO A 259 -13.63 -4.51 35.34
C PRO A 259 -12.67 -3.63 36.15
N PRO A 260 -12.89 -3.49 37.46
CA PRO A 260 -11.92 -2.82 38.33
C PRO A 260 -10.57 -3.55 38.25
N ASN A 261 -9.47 -2.83 38.42
CA ASN A 261 -8.13 -3.40 38.59
C ASN A 261 -7.67 -3.12 40.01
N ALA A 262 -7.85 -4.09 40.91
CA ALA A 262 -7.54 -3.97 42.32
C ALA A 262 -6.03 -3.78 42.51
N ARG A 263 -5.65 -2.76 43.29
CA ARG A 263 -4.26 -2.54 43.65
C ARG A 263 -4.14 -1.77 44.95
N PHE A 264 -3.08 -2.01 45.69
CA PHE A 264 -2.74 -1.19 46.86
C PHE A 264 -1.24 -1.07 47.12
N ASP A 265 -0.90 0.03 47.78
CA ASP A 265 0.36 0.25 48.46
C ASP A 265 0.16 0.18 49.98
N TYR A 266 1.25 0.09 50.73
CA TYR A 266 1.20 0.13 52.19
C TYR A 266 2.48 0.75 52.78
N SER A 267 2.36 1.27 53.99
CA SER A 267 3.48 1.67 54.84
C SER A 267 3.34 1.07 56.23
N VAL A 268 4.47 0.63 56.82
CA VAL A 268 4.49 -0.05 58.12
C VAL A 268 5.14 0.85 59.17
N SER A 269 4.52 0.93 60.35
CA SER A 269 5.06 1.53 61.56
C SER A 269 4.83 0.57 62.72
N ASP A 270 5.89 -0.12 63.13
CA ASP A 270 5.83 -1.24 64.08
C ASP A 270 4.76 -2.28 63.68
N LEU A 271 3.73 -2.45 64.51
CA LEU A 271 2.62 -3.37 64.28
C LEU A 271 1.46 -2.75 63.48
N THR A 272 1.54 -1.46 63.13
CA THR A 272 0.47 -0.75 62.40
C THR A 272 0.84 -0.59 60.93
N VAL A 273 -0.12 -0.86 60.06
CA VAL A 273 0.00 -0.73 58.61
C VAL A 273 -1.06 0.22 58.10
N THR A 274 -0.63 1.24 57.39
CA THR A 274 -1.52 2.13 56.64
C THR A 274 -1.56 1.67 55.20
N PHE A 275 -2.74 1.35 54.69
CA PHE A 275 -2.95 0.97 53.31
C PHE A 275 -3.36 2.18 52.46
N THR A 276 -2.96 2.18 51.20
CA THR A 276 -3.39 3.17 50.22
C THR A 276 -3.93 2.43 49.01
N ASN A 277 -5.22 2.59 48.76
CA ASN A 277 -5.87 1.97 47.60
C ASN A 277 -5.43 2.65 46.31
N ARG A 278 -5.07 1.83 45.34
CA ARG A 278 -4.58 2.17 44.01
C ARG A 278 -5.44 1.52 42.91
N THR A 279 -6.63 1.05 43.26
CA THR A 279 -7.57 0.44 42.31
C THR A 279 -7.87 1.43 41.20
N THR A 280 -7.78 0.96 39.96
CA THR A 280 -8.12 1.72 38.75
C THR A 280 -9.27 1.04 38.00
N ALA A 281 -9.82 1.69 36.98
CA ALA A 281 -10.94 1.19 36.17
C ALA A 281 -12.18 0.80 37.01
N GLY A 282 -13.13 0.09 36.41
CA GLY A 282 -14.44 -0.23 36.98
C GLY A 282 -15.59 0.50 36.28
N ASP A 283 -16.80 -0.04 36.44
CA ASP A 283 -18.04 0.56 35.92
C ASP A 283 -18.94 1.02 37.07
N GLY A 284 -19.03 2.34 37.26
CA GLY A 284 -19.80 2.96 38.34
C GLY A 284 -19.05 3.03 39.68
N GLU A 285 -19.81 3.04 40.78
CA GLU A 285 -19.25 3.07 42.14
C GLU A 285 -18.54 1.75 42.47
N ILE A 286 -17.38 1.84 43.12
CA ILE A 286 -16.56 0.68 43.50
C ILE A 286 -16.59 0.52 45.01
N SER A 287 -16.96 -0.69 45.45
CA SER A 287 -16.85 -1.13 46.84
C SER A 287 -15.57 -1.92 47.05
N TYR A 288 -15.05 -1.90 48.28
CA TYR A 288 -13.80 -2.54 48.65
C TYR A 288 -14.00 -3.49 49.83
N THR A 289 -13.33 -4.63 49.79
CA THR A 289 -13.23 -5.56 50.91
C THR A 289 -11.76 -5.91 51.12
N TRP A 290 -11.29 -5.71 52.34
CA TRP A 290 -9.94 -6.06 52.77
C TRP A 290 -9.99 -7.29 53.67
N ASP A 291 -9.06 -8.23 53.47
CA ASP A 291 -8.70 -9.27 54.41
C ASP A 291 -7.23 -9.06 54.79
N PHE A 292 -6.96 -8.82 56.06
CA PHE A 292 -5.60 -8.53 56.53
C PHE A 292 -4.76 -9.80 56.76
N GLY A 293 -5.33 -10.99 56.58
CA GLY A 293 -4.64 -12.27 56.74
C GLY A 293 -4.47 -12.70 58.21
N ASP A 294 -5.08 -11.97 59.15
CA ASP A 294 -5.15 -12.29 60.58
C ASP A 294 -6.58 -12.61 61.06
N GLY A 295 -7.52 -12.74 60.11
CA GLY A 295 -8.94 -12.98 60.36
C GLY A 295 -9.78 -11.70 60.53
N GLN A 296 -9.17 -10.51 60.44
CA GLN A 296 -9.89 -9.24 60.43
C GLN A 296 -10.06 -8.68 59.02
N THR A 297 -11.12 -7.89 58.83
CA THR A 297 -11.49 -7.31 57.54
C THR A 297 -11.83 -5.83 57.65
N SER A 298 -11.89 -5.13 56.52
CA SER A 298 -12.39 -3.75 56.43
C SER A 298 -13.08 -3.49 55.09
N THR A 299 -13.98 -2.52 55.06
CA THR A 299 -14.62 -2.01 53.84
C THR A 299 -14.20 -0.58 53.49
N ASP A 300 -13.28 0.00 54.26
CA ASP A 300 -12.82 1.37 54.01
C ASP A 300 -12.04 1.45 52.70
N VAL A 301 -12.11 2.61 52.04
CA VAL A 301 -11.35 2.86 50.80
C VAL A 301 -9.85 2.68 51.05
N SER A 302 -9.33 3.15 52.18
CA SER A 302 -7.90 3.03 52.56
C SER A 302 -7.77 2.86 54.08
N PRO A 303 -7.80 1.61 54.59
CA PRO A 303 -7.81 1.35 56.02
C PRO A 303 -6.43 1.51 56.67
N VAL A 304 -6.45 1.68 57.99
CA VAL A 304 -5.30 1.49 58.86
C VAL A 304 -5.59 0.27 59.73
N HIS A 305 -4.64 -0.67 59.81
CA HIS A 305 -4.77 -1.90 60.59
C HIS A 305 -3.60 -2.08 61.55
N THR A 306 -3.88 -2.54 62.77
CA THR A 306 -2.84 -2.85 63.77
C THR A 306 -2.89 -4.33 64.11
N TYR A 307 -1.78 -5.03 63.85
CA TYR A 307 -1.65 -6.47 64.13
C TYR A 307 -1.32 -6.71 65.60
N SER A 308 -1.82 -7.82 66.15
CA SER A 308 -1.57 -8.20 67.54
C SER A 308 -0.16 -8.76 67.79
N ALA A 309 0.52 -9.21 66.74
CA ALA A 309 1.85 -9.81 66.82
C ALA A 309 2.71 -9.45 65.61
N ALA A 310 4.04 -9.50 65.78
CA ALA A 310 4.98 -9.40 64.68
C ALA A 310 4.85 -10.64 63.78
N GLY A 311 4.97 -10.45 62.47
CA GLY A 311 4.79 -11.53 61.51
C GLY A 311 4.66 -11.03 60.07
N THR A 312 4.51 -11.99 59.16
CA THR A 312 4.19 -11.72 57.76
C THR A 312 2.77 -12.19 57.49
N TYR A 313 1.93 -11.27 57.03
CA TYR A 313 0.51 -11.50 56.76
C TYR A 313 0.24 -11.33 55.27
N THR A 314 -0.62 -12.17 54.69
CA THR A 314 -1.05 -12.03 53.30
C THR A 314 -2.30 -11.15 53.27
N VAL A 315 -2.13 -9.91 52.86
CA VAL A 315 -3.23 -8.95 52.78
C VAL A 315 -3.86 -9.03 51.40
N THR A 316 -5.18 -9.11 51.35
CA THR A 316 -5.97 -9.21 50.12
C THR A 316 -6.95 -8.06 50.03
N LEU A 317 -6.97 -7.36 48.90
CA LEU A 317 -7.97 -6.36 48.53
C LEU A 317 -8.83 -6.94 47.41
N THR A 318 -10.14 -6.98 47.60
CA THR A 318 -11.14 -7.24 46.56
C THR A 318 -11.87 -5.94 46.26
N ALA A 319 -11.84 -5.52 44.99
CA ALA A 319 -12.64 -4.41 44.48
C ALA A 319 -13.84 -4.96 43.70
N THR A 320 -15.02 -4.38 43.89
CA THR A 320 -16.25 -4.78 43.18
C THR A 320 -17.00 -3.54 42.69
N ASP A 321 -17.22 -3.45 41.38
CA ASP A 321 -17.92 -2.33 40.77
C ASP A 321 -19.46 -2.48 40.84
N ALA A 322 -20.18 -1.47 40.35
CA ALA A 322 -21.65 -1.43 40.41
C ALA A 322 -22.33 -2.45 39.47
N LYS A 323 -21.58 -3.06 38.53
CA LYS A 323 -22.05 -4.16 37.68
C LYS A 323 -21.75 -5.54 38.27
N GLY A 324 -21.09 -5.59 39.44
CA GLY A 324 -20.70 -6.82 40.10
C GLY A 324 -19.44 -7.45 39.51
N GLN A 325 -18.67 -6.72 38.69
CA GLN A 325 -17.36 -7.19 38.23
C GLN A 325 -16.36 -7.00 39.36
N THR A 326 -15.48 -7.98 39.52
CA THR A 326 -14.53 -8.03 40.63
C THR A 326 -13.12 -8.25 40.16
N ASP A 327 -12.18 -7.63 40.86
CA ASP A 327 -10.77 -7.99 40.79
C ASP A 327 -10.19 -8.08 42.21
N THR A 328 -9.17 -8.91 42.36
CA THR A 328 -8.55 -9.17 43.66
C THR A 328 -7.04 -9.10 43.56
N TYR A 329 -6.44 -8.40 44.53
CA TYR A 329 -4.99 -8.24 44.62
C TYR A 329 -4.50 -8.60 46.02
N SER A 330 -3.50 -9.50 46.09
CA SER A 330 -2.89 -9.93 47.35
C SER A 330 -1.41 -9.58 47.41
N ARG A 331 -0.93 -9.20 48.60
CA ARG A 331 0.48 -8.88 48.86
C ARG A 331 0.87 -9.26 50.28
N SER A 332 2.07 -9.83 50.45
CA SER A 332 2.64 -10.11 51.77
C SER A 332 3.13 -8.82 52.43
N VAL A 333 2.73 -8.62 53.69
CA VAL A 333 3.08 -7.47 54.53
C VAL A 333 3.76 -7.98 55.80
N THR A 334 4.97 -7.51 56.07
CA THR A 334 5.70 -7.85 57.30
C THR A 334 5.65 -6.70 58.28
N VAL A 335 5.24 -6.99 59.51
CA VAL A 335 5.20 -6.06 60.63
C VAL A 335 6.11 -6.53 61.76
N ASN A 336 6.75 -5.59 62.45
CA ASN A 336 7.70 -5.88 63.51
C ASN A 336 7.22 -5.28 64.82
N ALA A 337 7.50 -5.94 65.94
CA ALA A 337 7.26 -5.35 67.25
C ALA A 337 8.11 -4.07 67.40
N PRO A 338 7.62 -3.06 68.14
CA PRO A 338 8.39 -1.85 68.39
C PRO A 338 9.75 -2.23 68.97
N SER A 339 10.81 -1.71 68.38
CA SER A 339 12.15 -1.87 68.93
C SER A 339 12.12 -1.38 70.37
N SER A 340 12.30 -2.28 71.35
CA SER A 340 12.47 -1.88 72.73
C SER A 340 13.73 -1.02 72.76
N GLY A 341 13.57 0.30 72.86
CA GLY A 341 14.67 1.22 73.06
C GLY A 341 15.37 0.81 74.35
N GLY A 342 16.41 0.00 74.22
CA GLY A 342 17.26 -0.42 75.32
C GLY A 342 18.04 0.80 75.78
N ASN A 343 17.43 1.63 76.63
CA ASN A 343 18.17 2.48 77.55
C ASN A 343 18.73 1.57 78.65
N GLY A 344 19.66 0.69 78.28
CA GLY A 344 20.51 -0.02 79.22
C GLY A 344 21.54 0.96 79.75
N GLY A 345 21.15 1.77 80.74
CA GLY A 345 22.07 2.50 81.59
C GLY A 345 22.96 1.49 82.33
N SER A 346 24.07 1.11 81.72
CA SER A 346 25.15 0.40 82.39
C SER A 346 26.20 1.43 82.80
N THR A 347 26.19 1.82 84.07
CA THR A 347 27.30 2.51 84.72
C THR A 347 28.40 1.49 85.06
N GLY A 348 29.55 1.65 84.42
CA GLY A 348 30.80 0.91 84.69
C GLY A 348 31.55 0.71 83.36
N GLY A 349 32.57 1.47 83.00
CA GLY A 349 33.77 1.78 83.78
C GLY A 349 34.87 0.79 83.37
N GLY A 350 35.67 1.11 82.35
CA GLY A 350 36.85 0.33 81.96
C GLY A 350 37.30 0.55 80.52
N GLY A 351 38.46 1.17 80.34
CA GLY A 351 38.95 1.71 79.06
C GLY A 351 39.32 0.71 77.97
N GLY A 352 39.55 1.24 76.78
CA GLY A 352 40.12 0.52 75.64
C GLY A 352 39.73 1.17 74.32
N GLY A 353 40.69 1.82 73.65
CA GLY A 353 40.47 2.69 72.50
C GLY A 353 39.90 2.02 71.25
N GLY A 354 39.36 2.86 70.35
CA GLY A 354 38.86 2.46 69.05
C GLY A 354 38.48 3.69 68.23
N ALA A 355 38.93 3.72 66.98
CA ALA A 355 39.08 4.90 66.14
C ALA A 355 37.77 5.59 65.72
N LEU A 356 37.82 6.92 65.62
CA LEU A 356 36.90 7.73 64.84
C LEU A 356 37.01 7.36 63.35
N TRP A 357 35.89 6.97 62.74
CA TRP A 357 35.68 7.11 61.30
C TRP A 357 34.38 7.87 61.05
N LEU A 358 34.54 9.14 60.68
CA LEU A 358 33.50 9.96 60.06
C LEU A 358 33.34 9.49 58.62
N PHE A 359 32.16 9.01 58.23
CA PHE A 359 31.78 8.91 56.82
C PHE A 359 30.62 9.85 56.53
N ALA A 360 30.94 10.91 55.79
CA ALA A 360 29.97 11.81 55.18
C ALA A 360 29.31 11.13 53.98
N PHE A 361 27.97 11.13 53.93
CA PHE A 361 27.24 10.77 52.73
C PHE A 361 27.10 12.00 51.82
N VAL A 362 27.72 11.92 50.63
CA VAL A 362 27.51 12.84 49.51
C VAL A 362 26.31 12.33 48.70
N PRO A 363 25.33 13.17 48.31
CA PRO A 363 24.27 12.74 47.41
C PRO A 363 24.78 12.73 45.96
N LEU A 364 24.69 11.57 45.31
CA LEU A 364 25.03 11.39 43.90
C LEU A 364 23.84 11.82 43.01
N VAL A 365 23.92 13.01 42.41
CA VAL A 365 23.00 13.45 41.35
C VAL A 365 23.36 12.72 40.05
N ARG A 366 22.51 11.80 39.57
CA ARG A 366 22.63 11.23 38.22
C ARG A 366 22.05 12.20 37.19
N ARG A 367 22.94 12.83 36.42
CA ARG A 367 22.62 13.60 35.21
C ARG A 367 22.44 12.63 34.04
N LYS A 368 21.23 12.55 33.47
CA LYS A 368 20.96 11.84 32.21
C LYS A 368 21.55 12.64 31.05
N LEU A 369 22.49 12.05 30.32
CA LEU A 369 22.96 12.54 29.02
C LEU A 369 22.02 12.02 27.94
N SER A 370 21.32 12.92 27.23
CA SER A 370 20.64 12.64 25.97
C SER A 370 21.66 12.67 24.83
N SER A 371 21.88 11.53 24.18
CA SER A 371 22.59 11.44 22.90
C SER A 371 21.59 11.77 21.79
N GLN A 372 21.69 12.97 21.23
CA GLN A 372 21.24 13.27 19.88
C GLN A 372 22.34 12.82 18.91
N ARG A 373 21.99 12.03 17.89
CA ARG A 373 22.79 11.88 16.67
C ARG A 373 21.98 12.45 15.52
N ASN A 374 22.71 13.24 14.71
CA ASN A 374 22.35 13.76 13.39
C ASN A 374 21.84 12.68 12.44
#